data_AF-A0A4P7S0P6-F1
#
_entry.id   AF-A0A4P7S0P6-F1
#
_cell.length_a   1.000
_cell.length_b   1.000
_cell.length_c   1.000
_cell.angle_alpha   90.00
_cell.angle_beta   90.00
_cell.angle_gamma   90.00
#
_symmetry.space_group_name_H-M   'P 1'
#
loop_
_entity.id
_entity.type
_entity.pdbx_description
1 polymer ?
#
loop_
_entity_poly.entity_id
_entity_poly.type
_entity_poly.pdbx_seq_one_letter_code
_entity_poly.pdbx_strand_id
1 'polypeptide(L)' 'MARTRNTTVVVKRVQMDLPPRSLERLQRLQDVTEAASYAEVMRNALRLYEAMIAETEAGREIMIKSKDGLTPLHLFSA' A
#
# COMPACT_ATOMS: atom_id res chain seq x y z
N MET A 1 -28.22 22.07 -16.74
CA MET A 1 -27.74 20.89 -17.49
C MET A 1 -26.25 20.71 -17.19
N ALA A 2 -25.89 19.91 -16.17
CA ALA A 2 -24.50 19.69 -15.77
C ALA A 2 -23.89 18.54 -16.59
N ARG A 3 -22.79 18.82 -17.27
CA ARG A 3 -22.07 17.87 -18.13
C ARG A 3 -21.25 16.92 -17.25
N THR A 4 -21.70 15.68 -17.09
CA THR A 4 -20.94 14.63 -16.39
C THR A 4 -19.62 14.39 -17.13
N ARG A 5 -18.49 14.75 -16.51
CA ARG A 5 -17.16 14.42 -17.02
C ARG A 5 -16.98 12.91 -16.88
N ASN A 6 -17.00 12.21 -18.01
CA ASN A 6 -16.71 10.79 -18.07
C ASN A 6 -15.19 10.62 -18.00
N THR A 7 -14.64 10.45 -16.80
CA THR A 7 -13.21 10.16 -16.63
C THR A 7 -12.98 8.70 -16.99
N THR A 8 -12.39 8.43 -18.15
CA THR A 8 -12.02 7.08 -18.56
C THR A 8 -10.98 6.51 -17.61
N VAL A 9 -11.36 5.52 -16.80
CA VAL A 9 -10.41 4.82 -15.93
C VAL A 9 -9.62 3.84 -16.80
N VAL A 10 -8.34 4.12 -17.03
CA VAL A 10 -7.44 3.21 -17.75
C VAL A 10 -7.04 2.08 -16.80
N VAL A 11 -7.53 0.86 -17.07
CA VAL A 11 -7.20 -0.34 -16.30
C VAL A 11 -6.16 -1.17 -17.06
N LYS A 12 -4.98 -1.35 -16.47
CA LYS A 12 -3.93 -2.24 -16.99
C LYS A 12 -3.93 -3.56 -16.21
N ARG A 13 -4.11 -4.69 -16.90
CA ARG A 13 -3.94 -6.02 -16.30
C ARG A 13 -2.45 -6.33 -16.20
N VAL A 14 -2.01 -6.76 -15.02
CA VAL A 14 -0.63 -7.18 -14.75
C VAL A 14 -0.66 -8.65 -14.37
N GLN A 15 0.09 -9.47 -15.09
CA GLN A 15 0.37 -10.86 -14.71
C GLN A 15 1.66 -10.87 -13.91
N MET A 16 1.66 -11.57 -12.78
CA MET A 16 2.81 -11.65 -11.87
C MET A 16 2.97 -13.10 -11.43
N ASP A 17 4.20 -13.59 -11.51
CA ASP A 17 4.59 -14.83 -10.87
C ASP A 17 5.02 -14.53 -9.43
N LEU A 18 4.37 -15.18 -8.48
CA LEU A 18 4.67 -15.02 -7.05
C LEU A 18 5.29 -16.32 -6.52
N PRO A 19 6.48 -16.26 -5.91
CA PRO A 19 7.00 -17.37 -5.13
C PRO A 19 5.99 -17.77 -4.04
N PRO A 20 5.95 -19.05 -3.61
CA PRO A 20 4.96 -19.53 -2.63
C PRO A 20 4.87 -18.66 -1.35
N ARG A 21 6.03 -18.26 -0.81
CA ARG A 21 6.10 -17.37 0.37
C ARG A 21 5.47 -15.99 0.15
N SER A 22 5.56 -15.45 -1.06
CA SER A 22 4.95 -14.15 -1.39
C SER A 22 3.44 -14.28 -1.50
N LEU A 23 2.95 -15.40 -2.06
CA LEU A 23 1.52 -15.70 -2.11
C LEU A 23 0.93 -15.90 -0.71
N GLU A 24 1.63 -16.62 0.19
CA GLU A 24 1.23 -16.77 1.59
C GLU A 24 1.13 -15.42 2.31
N ARG A 25 2.10 -14.53 2.09
CA ARG A 25 2.05 -13.16 2.63
C ARG A 25 0.85 -12.38 2.10
N LEU A 26 0.56 -12.51 0.81
CA LEU A 26 -0.59 -11.85 0.16
C LEU A 26 -1.92 -12.36 0.72
N GLN A 27 -2.07 -13.67 0.90
CA GLN A 27 -3.23 -14.28 1.53
C GLN A 27 -3.41 -13.77 2.97
N ARG A 28 -2.34 -13.82 3.78
CA ARG A 28 -2.40 -13.31 5.16
C ARG A 28 -2.81 -11.84 5.22
N LEU A 29 -2.30 -11.01 4.31
CA LEU A 29 -2.68 -9.60 4.25
C LEU A 29 -4.14 -9.44 3.83
N GLN A 30 -4.63 -10.25 2.90
CA GLN A 30 -6.05 -10.25 2.54
C GLN A 30 -6.93 -10.56 3.76
N ASP A 31 -6.59 -11.61 4.51
CA ASP A 31 -7.37 -12.06 5.67
C ASP A 31 -7.41 -10.99 6.78
N VAL A 32 -6.24 -10.44 7.14
CA VAL A 32 -6.13 -9.46 8.25
C VAL A 32 -6.74 -8.10 7.89
N THR A 33 -6.78 -7.74 6.60
CA THR A 33 -7.38 -6.48 6.13
C THR A 33 -8.83 -6.64 5.68
N GLU A 34 -9.37 -7.86 5.70
CA GLU A 34 -10.70 -8.23 5.19
C GLU A 34 -10.91 -7.78 3.73
N ALA A 35 -9.84 -7.70 2.94
CA ALA A 35 -9.91 -7.23 1.58
C ALA A 35 -10.67 -8.21 0.68
N ALA A 36 -11.53 -7.70 -0.19
CA ALA A 36 -12.38 -8.54 -1.05
C ALA A 36 -11.61 -9.31 -2.13
N SER A 37 -10.35 -8.91 -2.40
CA SER A 37 -9.49 -9.57 -3.38
C SER A 37 -8.00 -9.26 -3.18
N TYR A 38 -7.12 -10.11 -3.71
CA TYR A 38 -5.69 -9.79 -3.84
C TYR A 38 -5.43 -8.47 -4.58
N ALA A 39 -6.22 -8.17 -5.61
CA ALA A 39 -6.06 -6.93 -6.34
C ALA A 39 -6.34 -5.70 -5.46
N GLU A 40 -7.24 -5.82 -4.48
CA GLU A 40 -7.49 -4.77 -3.50
C GLU A 40 -6.34 -4.62 -2.51
N VAL A 41 -5.81 -5.74 -1.99
CA VAL A 41 -4.61 -5.73 -1.16
C VAL A 41 -3.46 -5.02 -1.89
N MET A 42 -3.21 -5.37 -3.15
CA MET A 42 -2.16 -4.75 -3.96
C MET A 42 -2.39 -3.25 -4.19
N ARG A 43 -3.63 -2.82 -4.46
CA ARG A 43 -3.97 -1.39 -4.58
C ARG A 43 -3.73 -0.63 -3.28
N ASN A 44 -4.13 -1.20 -2.16
CA ASN A 44 -3.95 -0.59 -0.85
C ASN A 44 -2.47 -0.53 -0.46
N ALA A 45 -1.70 -1.58 -0.76
CA ALA A 45 -0.26 -1.61 -0.55
C ALA A 45 0.47 -0.55 -1.38
N LEU A 46 0.10 -0.35 -2.65
CA LEU A 46 0.68 0.70 -3.49
C LEU A 46 0.41 2.10 -2.92
N ARG A 47 -0.83 2.39 -2.53
CA ARG A 47 -1.18 3.67 -1.90
C ARG A 47 -0.43 3.92 -0.60
N LEU A 48 -0.28 2.88 0.22
CA LEU A 48 0.49 2.97 1.46
C LEU A 48 1.98 3.26 1.16
N TYR A 49 2.55 2.57 0.19
CA TYR A 49 3.93 2.78 -0.24
C TYR A 49 4.18 4.21 -0.77
N GLU A 50 3.29 4.71 -1.63
CA GLU A 50 3.32 6.09 -2.14
C GLU A 50 3.25 7.12 -1.01
N ALA A 51 2.32 6.93 -0.06
CA ALA A 51 2.19 7.83 1.08
C ALA A 51 3.47 7.86 1.93
N MET A 52 4.05 6.69 2.25
CA MET A 52 5.27 6.61 3.07
C MET A 52 6.48 7.27 2.38
N ILE A 53 6.61 7.11 1.05
CA ILE A 53 7.63 7.81 0.28
C ILE A 53 7.43 9.32 0.35
N ALA A 54 6.21 9.80 0.11
CA ALA A 54 5.92 11.24 0.09
C ALA A 54 6.22 11.93 1.44
N GLU A 55 5.98 11.25 2.56
CA GLU A 55 6.36 11.74 3.89
C GLU A 55 7.89 11.86 4.02
N THR A 56 8.61 10.83 3.58
CA THR A 56 10.08 10.79 3.67
C THR A 56 10.73 11.83 2.74
N GLU A 57 10.26 11.96 1.50
CA GLU A 57 10.75 12.96 0.54
C GLU A 57 10.48 14.40 0.99
N ALA A 58 9.42 14.62 1.76
CA ALA A 58 9.14 15.91 2.39
C ALA A 58 9.98 16.18 3.65
N GLY A 59 10.96 15.33 3.96
CA GLY A 59 11.86 15.47 5.11
C GLY A 59 11.21 15.14 6.46
N ARG A 60 10.07 14.43 6.47
CA ARG A 60 9.39 14.01 7.70
C ARG A 60 9.83 12.61 8.10
N GLU A 61 9.88 12.37 9.41
CA GLU A 61 10.13 11.05 9.97
C GLU A 61 8.82 10.34 10.28
N ILE A 62 8.74 9.05 9.92
CA ILE A 62 7.62 8.19 10.29
C ILE A 62 7.95 7.57 11.63
N MET A 63 7.07 7.74 12.62
CA MET A 63 7.29 7.28 14.00
C MET A 63 6.31 6.16 14.36
N ILE A 64 6.80 5.12 15.03
CA ILE A 64 5.96 4.13 15.70
C ILE A 64 5.67 4.61 17.12
N LYS A 65 4.40 4.60 17.50
CA LYS A 65 3.99 4.81 18.89
C LYS A 65 3.84 3.46 19.60
N SER A 66 4.63 3.26 20.64
CA SER A 66 4.54 2.12 21.55
C SER A 66 4.17 2.57 22.97
N LYS A 67 4.07 1.63 23.90
CA LYS A 67 3.90 1.95 25.33
C LYS A 67 5.13 2.66 25.92
N ASP A 68 6.30 2.41 25.34
CA ASP A 68 7.60 2.88 25.83
C ASP A 68 8.01 4.23 25.21
N GLY A 69 7.26 4.73 24.22
CA GLY A 69 7.47 6.06 23.62
C GLY A 69 7.25 6.09 22.10
N LEU A 70 7.89 7.06 21.46
CA LEU A 70 7.93 7.22 20.01
C LEU A 70 9.30 6.78 19.49
N THR A 71 9.34 5.85 18.55
CA THR A 71 10.59 5.39 17.92
C THR A 71 10.52 5.56 16.40
N PRO A 72 11.59 6.03 15.73
CA PRO A 72 11.61 6.12 14.27
C PRO A 72 11.37 4.76 13.60
N LEU A 73 10.49 4.75 12.59
CA LEU A 73 10.28 3.62 11.70
C LEU A 73 11.20 3.79 10.48
N HIS A 74 12.30 3.05 10.46
CA HIS A 74 13.20 3.02 9.31
C HIS A 74 12.61 2.14 8.21
N LEU A 75 11.85 2.74 7.29
CA LEU A 75 11.22 2.05 6.15
C LEU A 75 12.13 1.88 4.94
N PHE A 76 12.95 2.90 4.68
CA PHE A 76 13.85 2.95 3.54
C PHE A 76 15.27 3.04 4.10
N SER A 77 15.96 1.90 4.19
CA SER A 77 17.40 1.92 4.39
C SER A 77 18.05 2.29 3.05
N ALA A 78 18.66 3.47 2.99
CA ALA A 78 19.72 3.74 2.02
C ALA A 78 20.97 2.92 2.38
#